data_AF-A0A7Z9H5I2-F1
#
_entry.id   AF-A0A7Z9H5I2-F1
#
_cell.length_a   1.000
_cell.length_b   1.000
_cell.length_c   1.000
_cell.angle_alpha   90.00
_cell.angle_beta   90.00
_cell.angle_gamma   90.00
#
_symmetry.space_group_name_H-M   'P 1'
#
loop_
_entity.id
_entity.type
_entity.pdbx_description
1 polymer ?
#
loop_
_entity_poly.entity_id
_entity_poly.type
_entity_poly.pdbx_seq_one_letter_code
_entity_poly.pdbx_strand_id
1 'polypeptide(L)' 'TVGNFISRSKGRAYSYLDQSVREWPDGETLAKRMRSAGFDAVRWQTLKPGNVALHEGIRA' A
#
# COMPACT_ATOMS: atom_id res chain seq x y z
N THR A 1 -15.61 -0.34 -14.69
CA THR A 1 -16.08 -0.93 -13.42
C THR A 1 -16.89 0.09 -12.65
N VAL A 2 -17.82 -0.37 -11.81
CA VAL A 2 -18.81 0.41 -11.03
C VAL A 2 -18.23 1.67 -10.34
N GLY A 3 -16.94 1.72 -10.02
CA GLY A 3 -16.25 2.88 -9.43
C GLY A 3 -16.33 4.19 -10.25
N ASN A 4 -16.55 4.13 -11.57
CA ASN A 4 -16.62 5.33 -12.42
C ASN A 4 -17.91 6.13 -12.31
N PHE A 5 -18.95 5.62 -11.62
CA PHE A 5 -20.27 6.25 -11.61
C PHE A 5 -20.50 7.24 -10.44
N ILE A 6 -19.69 7.15 -9.37
CA ILE A 6 -19.90 7.92 -8.13
C ILE A 6 -19.05 9.20 -8.07
N SER A 7 -17.98 9.30 -8.86
CA SER A 7 -17.05 10.43 -8.76
C SER A 7 -17.23 11.44 -9.89
N ARG A 8 -17.54 12.68 -9.52
CA ARG A 8 -17.77 13.82 -10.43
C ARG A 8 -16.48 14.39 -11.05
N SER A 9 -15.40 13.61 -11.16
CA SER A 9 -14.15 14.03 -11.81
C SER A 9 -13.80 13.10 -12.98
N LYS A 10 -14.12 13.56 -14.19
CA LYS A 10 -13.87 12.85 -15.45
C LYS A 10 -12.36 12.60 -15.66
N GLY A 11 -11.96 11.32 -15.64
CA GLY A 11 -11.13 10.76 -16.71
C GLY A 11 -9.60 10.60 -16.53
N ARG A 12 -8.95 11.10 -15.47
CA ARG A 12 -7.47 10.89 -15.31
C ARG A 12 -6.98 10.68 -13.87
N ALA A 13 -7.69 11.18 -12.87
CA ALA A 13 -7.28 11.04 -11.48
C ALA A 13 -7.41 9.59 -10.95
N TYR A 14 -8.37 8.82 -11.46
CA TYR A 14 -8.63 7.44 -11.00
C TYR A 14 -7.76 6.38 -11.65
N SER A 15 -7.20 6.62 -12.84
CA SER A 15 -6.32 5.64 -13.49
C SER A 15 -4.99 5.49 -12.74
N TYR A 16 -4.44 6.60 -12.24
CA TYR A 16 -3.21 6.57 -11.44
C TYR A 16 -3.42 5.82 -10.12
N LEU A 17 -4.58 5.98 -9.48
CA LEU A 17 -4.90 5.26 -8.24
C LEU A 17 -4.99 3.75 -8.48
N ASP A 18 -5.73 3.32 -9.51
CA ASP A 18 -5.86 1.89 -9.80
C ASP A 18 -4.52 1.26 -10.20
N GLN A 19 -3.68 2.00 -10.92
CA GLN A 19 -2.34 1.57 -11.28
C GLN A 19 -1.43 1.48 -10.05
N SER A 20 -1.39 2.51 -9.21
CA SER A 20 -0.52 2.55 -8.04
C SER A 20 -0.87 1.49 -7.00
N VAL A 21 -2.16 1.16 -6.84
CA VAL A 21 -2.61 0.06 -5.97
C VAL A 21 -2.12 -1.30 -6.48
N ARG A 22 -2.12 -1.52 -7.81
CA ARG A 22 -1.64 -2.78 -8.40
C ARG A 22 -0.12 -2.94 -8.30
N GLU A 23 0.61 -1.85 -8.40
CA GLU A 23 2.07 -1.83 -8.34
C GLU A 23 2.60 -1.81 -6.88
N TRP A 24 1.72 -1.55 -5.90
CA TRP A 24 2.11 -1.50 -4.50
C TRP A 24 2.59 -2.88 -4.00
N PRO A 25 3.73 -2.96 -3.30
CA PRO A 25 4.22 -4.21 -2.75
C PRO A 25 3.26 -4.80 -1.71
N ASP A 26 3.17 -6.13 -1.66
CA ASP A 26 2.52 -6.81 -0.54
C ASP A 26 3.25 -6.52 0.80
N GLY A 27 2.60 -6.93 1.91
CA GLY A 27 3.10 -6.66 3.26
C GLY A 27 4.51 -7.17 3.51
N GLU A 28 4.82 -8.40 3.08
CA GLU A 28 6.12 -9.00 3.31
C GLU A 28 7.19 -8.39 2.39
N THR A 29 6.84 -8.05 1.15
CA THR A 29 7.72 -7.38 0.20
C THR A 29 8.12 -6.00 0.70
N LEU A 30 7.19 -5.22 1.26
CA LEU A 30 7.53 -3.93 1.87
C LEU A 30 8.37 -4.11 3.13
N ALA A 31 8.07 -5.10 3.97
CA ALA A 31 8.87 -5.41 5.15
C ALA A 31 10.33 -5.77 4.80
N LYS A 32 10.55 -6.55 3.73
CA LYS A 32 11.90 -6.82 3.20
C LYS A 32 12.61 -5.55 2.74
N ARG A 33 11.91 -4.67 2.02
CA ARG A 33 12.47 -3.36 1.60
C ARG A 33 12.87 -2.50 2.80
N MET A 34 12.08 -2.49 3.89
CA MET A 34 12.44 -1.79 5.12
C MET A 34 13.69 -2.37 5.78
N ARG A 35 13.80 -3.70 5.87
CA ARG A 35 15.00 -4.37 6.40
C ARG A 35 16.24 -4.01 5.56
N SER A 36 16.13 -4.05 4.24
CA SER A 36 17.21 -3.63 3.32
C SER A 36 17.57 -2.15 3.44
N ALA A 37 16.66 -1.30 3.91
CA ALA A 37 16.90 0.11 4.17
C ALA A 37 17.52 0.39 5.57
N GLY A 38 17.80 -0.64 6.37
CA GLY A 38 18.44 -0.52 7.68
C GLY A 38 17.47 -0.38 8.86
N PHE A 39 16.20 -0.73 8.69
CA PHE A 39 15.28 -0.86 9.81
C PHE A 39 15.38 -2.24 10.45
N ASP A 40 15.49 -2.26 11.78
CA ASP A 40 15.44 -3.44 12.62
C ASP A 40 14.04 -3.70 13.17
N ALA A 41 13.83 -4.89 13.73
CA ALA A 41 12.58 -5.31 14.37
C ALA A 41 11.32 -5.07 13.50
N VAL A 42 11.46 -5.19 12.17
CA VAL A 42 10.38 -4.90 11.23
C VAL A 42 9.23 -5.90 11.37
N ARG A 43 8.06 -5.38 11.73
CA ARG A 43 6.79 -6.12 11.84
C ARG A 43 5.73 -5.46 10.96
N TRP A 44 4.75 -6.24 10.53
CA TRP A 44 3.62 -5.74 9.78
C TRP A 44 2.35 -6.52 10.11
N GLN A 45 1.20 -5.85 9.99
CA GLN A 45 -0.10 -6.47 10.17
C GLN A 45 -1.13 -5.85 9.23
N THR A 46 -2.01 -6.68 8.69
CA THR A 46 -3.16 -6.21 7.91
C THR A 46 -4.24 -5.67 8.85
N LEU A 47 -4.73 -4.47 8.57
CA LEU A 47 -5.85 -3.85 9.27
C LEU A 47 -7.17 -4.26 8.61
N LYS A 48 -8.20 -4.51 9.42
CA LYS A 48 -9.54 -4.82 8.92
C LYS A 48 -10.13 -3.58 8.20
N PRO A 49 -10.76 -3.74 7.03
CA PRO A 49 -11.26 -4.99 6.44
C PRO A 49 -10.28 -5.78 5.53
N GLY A 50 -8.98 -5.49 5.50
CA GLY A 50 -7.99 -6.30 4.76
C GLY A 50 -7.18 -5.53 3.71
N ASN A 51 -7.57 -4.29 3.40
CA ASN A 51 -7.05 -3.52 2.26
C ASN A 51 -5.86 -2.62 2.62
N VAL A 52 -5.48 -2.57 3.89
CA VAL A 52 -4.40 -1.71 4.39
C VAL A 52 -3.54 -2.52 5.34
N ALA A 53 -2.23 -2.30 5.31
CA ALA A 53 -1.29 -2.86 6.28
C ALA A 53 -0.58 -1.73 7.04
N LEU A 54 -0.32 -1.98 8.32
CA LEU A 54 0.55 -1.15 9.15
C LEU A 54 1.91 -1.84 9.23
N HIS A 55 2.97 -1.09 8.91
CA HIS A 55 4.36 -1.52 9.05
C HIS A 55 5.05 -0.68 10.11
N GLU A 56 5.80 -1.33 10.99
CA GLU A 56 6.59 -0.70 12.03
C GLU A 56 8.03 -1.26 12.01
N GLY A 57 9.00 -0.41 12.34
CA GLY A 57 10.41 -0.77 12.42
C GLY A 57 11.18 0.24 13.27
N ILE A 58 12.30 -0.19 13.81
CA ILE A 58 13.19 0.63 14.65
C ILE A 58 14.41 1.01 13.80
N ARG A 59 14.82 2.28 13.85
CA ARG A 59 16.05 2.71 13.20
C ARG A 59 17.24 2.21 14.02
N ALA A 60 18.16 1.49 13.38
CA ALA A 60 19.46 1.14 13.95
C ALA A 60 20.35 2.37 14.15
#